data_AF-A0A4P7IFN0-F1
#
_entry.id   AF-A0A4P7IFN0-F1
#
_cell.length_a   1.000
_cell.length_b   1.000
_cell.length_c   1.000
_cell.angle_alpha   90.00
_cell.angle_beta   90.00
_cell.angle_gamma   90.00
#
_symmetry.space_group_name_H-M   'P 1'
#
loop_
_entity.id
_entity.type
_entity.pdbx_description
1 polymer ?
#
loop_
_entity_poly.entity_id
_entity_poly.type
_entity_poly.pdbx_seq_one_letter_code
_entity_poly.pdbx_strand_id
1 'polypeptide(L)'
;MKLRIALVSALLAGTALAGPGAQSAAPTLMQTATTGTLGTWNYAVQFGEGTPDHGVGKGFCSDVVTDNVADDYPADPNPYCSEYTDMRPGKRELKGLVFVASSSADTMVYVDTWVTRPHVERLQIKYSGGSKRILKKQTSSSVLSLYGDRGRYWFRVYDAADPNRTKSIVGQDKQCEKVRGKRRCRWVTVATERS
;
A
#
# COMPACT_ATOMS: atom_id res chain seq x y z
N MET A 1 -53.25 -44.52 -29.36
CA MET A 1 -52.01 -45.19 -29.79
C MET A 1 -50.85 -44.56 -29.03
N LYS A 2 -50.10 -45.37 -28.28
CA LYS A 2 -48.90 -44.99 -27.53
C LYS A 2 -47.71 -45.04 -28.50
N LEU A 3 -46.86 -44.02 -28.53
CA LEU A 3 -45.50 -44.13 -29.06
C LEU A 3 -44.53 -43.57 -28.02
N ARG A 4 -43.70 -44.46 -27.46
CA ARG A 4 -42.45 -44.15 -26.74
C ARG A 4 -41.31 -44.36 -27.74
N ILE A 5 -40.31 -43.48 -27.75
CA ILE A 5 -38.91 -43.60 -28.25
C ILE A 5 -38.37 -42.15 -28.19
N ALA A 6 -37.19 -41.79 -27.71
CA ALA A 6 -36.14 -42.44 -26.93
C ALA A 6 -35.30 -41.34 -26.28
N LEU A 7 -34.60 -41.67 -25.18
CA LEU A 7 -33.49 -40.89 -24.67
C LEU A 7 -32.45 -40.68 -25.79
N VAL A 8 -32.02 -39.45 -25.99
CA VAL A 8 -30.69 -39.16 -26.52
C VAL A 8 -29.97 -38.35 -25.46
N SER A 9 -29.12 -39.05 -24.70
CA SER A 9 -28.04 -38.47 -23.93
C SER A 9 -27.04 -37.88 -24.92
N ALA A 10 -27.01 -36.57 -25.07
CA ALA A 10 -25.86 -35.88 -25.65
C ALA A 10 -25.06 -35.28 -24.50
N LEU A 11 -24.01 -36.00 -24.12
CA LEU A 11 -22.82 -35.42 -23.50
C LEU A 11 -22.39 -34.25 -24.39
N LEU A 12 -22.56 -33.02 -23.92
CA LEU A 12 -21.54 -32.01 -24.18
C LEU A 12 -20.74 -31.90 -22.89
N ALA A 13 -19.62 -32.61 -22.89
CA ALA A 13 -18.44 -32.18 -22.18
C ALA A 13 -18.15 -30.75 -22.66
N GLY A 14 -18.73 -29.77 -21.97
CA GLY A 14 -18.24 -28.42 -22.00
C GLY A 14 -16.85 -28.52 -21.41
N THR A 15 -15.86 -28.59 -22.29
CA THR A 15 -14.48 -28.23 -21.99
C THR A 15 -14.56 -26.93 -21.21
N ALA A 16 -14.34 -27.02 -19.90
CA ALA A 16 -13.93 -25.89 -19.11
C ALA A 16 -12.62 -25.43 -19.76
N LEU A 17 -12.76 -24.52 -20.73
CA LEU A 17 -11.70 -23.60 -21.09
C LEU A 17 -11.28 -23.04 -19.74
N ALA A 18 -10.11 -23.46 -19.29
CA ALA A 18 -9.33 -22.76 -18.30
C ALA A 18 -9.32 -21.31 -18.80
N GLY A 19 -10.21 -20.49 -18.22
CA GLY A 19 -10.24 -19.08 -18.49
C GLY A 19 -8.82 -18.56 -18.20
N PRO A 20 -8.31 -17.63 -19.01
CA PRO A 20 -7.05 -16.98 -18.70
C PRO A 20 -7.11 -16.58 -17.23
N GLY A 21 -6.13 -17.06 -16.45
CA GLY A 21 -6.09 -16.89 -15.00
C GLY A 21 -6.49 -15.47 -14.66
N ALA A 22 -7.41 -15.31 -13.71
CA ALA A 22 -8.00 -14.02 -13.35
C ALA A 22 -6.91 -12.95 -13.29
N GLN A 23 -6.78 -12.20 -14.38
CA GLN A 23 -5.90 -11.06 -14.43
C GLN A 23 -6.51 -10.09 -13.44
N SER A 24 -5.74 -9.76 -12.41
CA SER A 24 -6.09 -8.74 -11.43
C SER A 24 -6.65 -7.55 -12.21
N ALA A 25 -7.94 -7.27 -12.03
CA ALA A 25 -8.57 -6.20 -12.76
C ALA A 25 -7.89 -4.90 -12.31
N ALA A 26 -7.17 -4.25 -13.22
CA ALA A 26 -6.49 -3.00 -12.93
C ALA A 26 -7.49 -2.04 -12.25
N PRO A 27 -7.15 -1.48 -11.08
CA PRO A 27 -8.04 -0.64 -10.29
C PRO A 27 -8.58 0.51 -11.13
N THR A 28 -9.88 0.78 -11.02
CA THR A 28 -10.62 1.64 -11.94
C THR A 28 -10.13 3.09 -11.95
N LEU A 29 -9.55 3.58 -10.84
CA LEU A 29 -8.91 4.90 -10.72
C LEU A 29 -7.87 4.88 -9.59
N MET A 30 -6.58 4.96 -9.94
CA MET A 30 -5.48 5.14 -8.98
C MET A 30 -5.26 6.64 -8.72
N GLN A 31 -5.12 7.04 -7.46
CA GLN A 31 -4.87 8.41 -7.03
C GLN A 31 -3.42 8.55 -6.55
N THR A 32 -2.77 9.68 -6.87
CA THR A 32 -1.43 9.96 -6.35
C THR A 32 -1.50 10.30 -4.85
N ALA A 33 -0.82 9.50 -4.03
CA ALA A 33 -0.69 9.68 -2.59
C ALA A 33 0.42 10.65 -2.22
N THR A 34 1.59 10.47 -2.82
CA THR A 34 2.77 11.28 -2.52
C THR A 34 3.70 11.22 -3.70
N THR A 35 4.47 12.28 -3.88
CA THR A 35 5.56 12.34 -4.86
C THR A 35 6.87 12.63 -4.14
N GLY A 36 7.99 12.36 -4.79
CA GLY A 36 9.30 12.70 -4.27
C GLY A 36 10.42 12.32 -5.21
N THR A 37 11.63 12.39 -4.69
CA THR A 37 12.86 12.07 -5.42
C THR A 37 13.66 11.00 -4.67
N LEU A 38 14.22 10.04 -5.39
CA LEU A 38 15.15 9.03 -4.86
C LEU A 38 16.33 8.91 -5.82
N GLY A 39 17.52 9.29 -5.37
CA GLY A 39 18.69 9.37 -6.26
C GLY A 39 18.41 10.32 -7.42
N THR A 40 18.48 9.80 -8.65
CA THR A 40 18.21 10.54 -9.89
C THR A 40 16.76 10.43 -10.38
N TRP A 41 15.87 9.78 -9.61
CA TRP A 41 14.51 9.46 -10.07
C TRP A 41 13.47 10.32 -9.37
N ASN A 42 12.45 10.72 -10.13
CA ASN A 42 11.20 11.19 -9.56
C ASN A 42 10.24 10.02 -9.41
N TYR A 43 9.46 10.00 -8.34
CA TYR A 43 8.44 8.99 -8.14
C TYR A 43 7.10 9.62 -7.75
N ALA A 44 6.02 8.93 -8.12
CA ALA A 44 4.68 9.13 -7.62
C ALA A 44 4.14 7.80 -7.08
N VAL A 45 3.86 7.74 -5.79
CA VAL A 45 3.13 6.62 -5.20
C VAL A 45 1.65 6.82 -5.49
N GLN A 46 1.02 5.83 -6.09
CA GLN A 46 -0.40 5.82 -6.39
C GLN A 46 -1.10 4.69 -5.64
N PHE A 47 -2.39 4.87 -5.35
CA PHE A 47 -3.20 3.86 -4.67
C PHE A 47 -4.65 3.94 -5.11
N GLY A 48 -5.41 2.88 -4.88
CA GLY A 48 -6.81 2.81 -5.23
C GLY A 48 -7.51 1.59 -4.63
N GLU A 49 -8.82 1.61 -4.75
CA GLU A 49 -9.66 0.44 -4.51
C GLU A 49 -9.54 -0.53 -5.70
N GLY A 50 -9.50 -1.83 -5.44
CA GLY A 50 -9.50 -2.84 -6.50
C GLY A 50 -9.84 -4.23 -5.98
N THR A 51 -9.42 -5.26 -6.72
CA THR A 51 -9.57 -6.67 -6.36
C THR A 51 -8.22 -7.18 -5.88
N PRO A 52 -8.12 -7.84 -4.71
CA PRO A 52 -6.84 -8.39 -4.26
C PRO A 52 -6.35 -9.47 -5.21
N ASP A 53 -5.04 -9.72 -5.25
CA ASP A 53 -4.43 -10.67 -6.19
C ASP A 53 -4.93 -12.12 -6.01
N HIS A 54 -5.50 -12.45 -4.85
CA HIS A 54 -6.14 -13.74 -4.56
C HIS A 54 -7.63 -13.81 -5.00
N GLY A 55 -8.15 -12.78 -5.66
CA GLY A 55 -9.38 -12.81 -6.46
C GLY A 55 -10.71 -12.62 -5.72
N VAL A 56 -10.73 -12.51 -4.39
CA VAL A 56 -11.98 -12.33 -3.63
C VAL A 56 -11.83 -11.24 -2.56
N GLY A 57 -12.77 -10.30 -2.55
CA GLY A 57 -12.90 -9.28 -1.50
C GLY A 57 -12.53 -7.87 -1.95
N LYS A 58 -12.33 -6.99 -0.97
CA LYS A 58 -11.91 -5.59 -1.19
C LYS A 58 -10.39 -5.53 -1.23
N GLY A 59 -9.83 -4.94 -2.27
CA GLY A 59 -8.39 -4.80 -2.47
C GLY A 59 -7.90 -3.40 -2.15
N PHE A 60 -6.78 -3.30 -1.44
CA PHE A 60 -5.98 -2.08 -1.43
C PHE A 60 -4.90 -2.23 -2.51
N CYS A 61 -5.06 -1.51 -3.61
CA CYS A 61 -4.10 -1.53 -4.70
C CYS A 61 -3.13 -0.36 -4.55
N SER A 62 -1.85 -0.61 -4.77
CA SER A 62 -0.84 0.45 -4.84
C SER A 62 0.12 0.24 -6.00
N ASP A 63 0.62 1.35 -6.53
CA ASP A 63 1.56 1.39 -7.64
C ASP A 63 2.58 2.51 -7.42
N VAL A 64 3.73 2.42 -8.08
CA VAL A 64 4.79 3.41 -8.03
C VAL A 64 5.18 3.76 -9.44
N VAL A 65 4.74 4.92 -9.88
CA VAL A 65 5.18 5.48 -11.15
C VAL A 65 6.54 6.13 -10.93
N THR A 66 7.55 5.65 -11.64
CA THR A 66 8.90 6.20 -11.62
C THR A 66 9.20 6.82 -12.97
N ASP A 67 9.59 8.09 -12.96
CA ASP A 67 10.11 8.75 -14.15
C ASP A 67 11.63 8.87 -13.98
N ASN A 68 12.39 8.12 -14.80
CA ASN A 68 13.82 8.37 -14.92
C ASN A 68 14.01 9.66 -15.74
N VAL A 69 14.86 10.58 -15.28
CA VAL A 69 15.19 11.80 -16.03
C VAL A 69 16.00 11.46 -17.31
N ALA A 70 16.47 10.22 -17.46
CA ALA A 70 17.39 9.80 -18.51
C ALA A 70 16.97 8.59 -19.38
N ASP A 71 15.84 7.92 -19.12
CA ASP A 71 15.44 6.71 -19.88
C ASP A 71 13.96 6.76 -20.33
N ASP A 72 13.71 6.30 -21.56
CA ASP A 72 12.39 6.17 -22.20
C ASP A 72 11.70 4.82 -21.92
N TYR A 73 12.15 4.04 -20.93
CA TYR A 73 11.51 2.77 -20.61
C TYR A 73 10.21 3.00 -19.82
N PRO A 74 9.03 2.63 -20.36
CA PRO A 74 7.80 2.71 -19.59
C PRO A 74 7.88 1.70 -18.44
N ALA A 75 7.67 2.17 -17.20
CA ALA A 75 7.43 1.29 -16.07
C ALA A 75 6.25 0.36 -16.42
N ASP A 76 6.41 -0.96 -16.27
CA ASP A 76 5.30 -1.91 -16.41
C ASP A 76 4.32 -1.66 -15.25
N PRO A 77 3.09 -1.14 -15.51
CA PRO A 77 2.17 -0.74 -14.45
C PRO A 77 1.36 -1.97 -14.03
N ASN A 78 1.95 -2.85 -13.24
CA ASN A 78 1.21 -3.90 -12.56
C ASN A 78 0.97 -3.49 -11.10
N PRO A 79 -0.18 -2.84 -10.80
CA PRO A 79 -0.51 -2.48 -9.43
C PRO A 79 -0.63 -3.74 -8.59
N TYR A 80 0.02 -3.76 -7.43
CA TYR A 80 -0.13 -4.85 -6.47
C TYR A 80 -1.38 -4.59 -5.63
N CYS A 81 -2.20 -5.61 -5.45
CA CYS A 81 -3.44 -5.50 -4.71
C CYS A 81 -3.46 -6.46 -3.52
N SER A 82 -3.33 -5.91 -2.31
CA SER A 82 -3.46 -6.67 -1.06
C SER A 82 -4.91 -6.79 -0.61
N GLU A 83 -5.20 -7.68 0.34
CA GLU A 83 -6.46 -7.63 1.06
C GLU A 83 -6.60 -6.30 1.84
N TYR A 84 -7.77 -5.66 1.71
CA TYR A 84 -8.04 -4.38 2.38
C TYR A 84 -8.09 -4.49 3.91
N THR A 85 -8.45 -5.67 4.44
CA THR A 85 -8.41 -5.99 5.87
C THR A 85 -7.04 -5.69 6.49
N ASP A 86 -5.98 -5.86 5.71
CA ASP A 86 -4.60 -5.58 6.11
C ASP A 86 -4.17 -4.13 5.94
N MET A 87 -4.99 -3.31 5.29
CA MET A 87 -4.72 -1.88 5.09
C MET A 87 -5.80 -0.97 5.65
N ARG A 88 -6.71 -1.54 6.43
CA ARG A 88 -7.73 -0.80 7.18
C ARG A 88 -7.09 -0.05 8.35
N PRO A 89 -7.42 1.23 8.59
CA PRO A 89 -6.88 1.97 9.73
C PRO A 89 -7.23 1.30 11.08
N GLY A 90 -6.21 0.86 11.81
CA GLY A 90 -6.34 0.31 13.15
C GLY A 90 -6.58 1.40 14.21
N LYS A 91 -7.21 1.03 15.34
CA LYS A 91 -7.36 1.94 16.50
C LYS A 91 -6.00 2.30 17.11
N ARG A 92 -5.14 1.29 17.29
CA ARG A 92 -3.77 1.40 17.82
C ARG A 92 -2.74 0.60 17.02
N GLU A 93 -3.18 -0.12 16.00
CA GLU A 93 -2.33 -1.03 15.24
C GLU A 93 -1.91 -0.35 13.94
N LEU A 94 -0.60 -0.39 13.67
CA LEU A 94 -0.04 -0.11 12.35
C LEU A 94 -0.02 -1.42 11.58
N LYS A 95 -0.51 -1.39 10.35
CA LYS A 95 -0.32 -2.49 9.41
C LYS A 95 0.58 -2.03 8.27
N GLY A 96 1.56 -2.85 7.92
CA GLY A 96 2.60 -2.58 6.93
C GLY A 96 2.46 -3.50 5.73
N LEU A 97 2.58 -2.95 4.53
CA LEU A 97 2.78 -3.71 3.28
C LEU A 97 4.09 -3.28 2.65
N VAL A 98 4.86 -4.27 2.18
CA VAL A 98 6.08 -4.07 1.41
C VAL A 98 5.72 -4.26 -0.06
N PHE A 99 5.98 -3.25 -0.90
CA PHE A 99 5.73 -3.29 -2.33
C PHE A 99 7.05 -3.29 -3.13
N VAL A 100 7.05 -4.03 -4.25
CA VAL A 100 8.11 -4.07 -5.28
C VAL A 100 7.75 -3.09 -6.38
N ALA A 101 8.69 -2.24 -6.79
CA ALA A 101 8.51 -1.24 -7.84
C ALA A 101 9.19 -1.61 -9.16
N SER A 102 8.74 -0.90 -10.20
CA SER A 102 9.33 -0.71 -11.52
C SER A 102 10.84 -0.93 -11.57
N SER A 103 11.25 -1.79 -12.50
CA SER A 103 12.63 -1.95 -12.93
C SER A 103 12.90 -1.02 -14.12
N SER A 104 13.75 0.00 -13.95
CA SER A 104 14.74 0.21 -15.00
C SER A 104 15.76 -0.94 -14.91
N ALA A 105 16.50 -1.22 -15.97
CA ALA A 105 17.38 -2.39 -16.06
C ALA A 105 18.33 -2.57 -14.85
N ASP A 106 18.62 -1.49 -14.09
CA ASP A 106 19.66 -1.47 -13.08
C ASP A 106 19.20 -1.18 -11.63
N THR A 107 17.93 -0.90 -11.34
CA THR A 107 17.50 -0.63 -9.96
C THR A 107 16.03 -0.97 -9.71
N MET A 108 15.77 -1.68 -8.60
CA MET A 108 14.43 -1.90 -8.06
C MET A 108 14.15 -0.92 -6.94
N VAL A 109 13.02 -0.24 -7.02
CA VAL A 109 12.49 0.60 -5.94
C VAL A 109 11.49 -0.20 -5.11
N TYR A 110 11.33 0.17 -3.85
CA TYR A 110 10.38 -0.43 -2.92
C TYR A 110 9.62 0.66 -2.21
N VAL A 111 8.37 0.35 -1.86
CA VAL A 111 7.53 1.24 -1.05
C VAL A 111 6.99 0.46 0.12
N ASP A 112 7.42 0.84 1.32
CA ASP A 112 6.72 0.44 2.53
C ASP A 112 5.52 1.38 2.72
N THR A 113 4.33 0.79 2.90
CA THR A 113 3.12 1.54 3.23
C THR A 113 2.59 1.15 4.59
N TRP A 114 2.27 2.15 5.43
CA TRP A 114 1.60 1.93 6.71
C TRP A 114 0.32 2.75 6.85
N VAL A 115 -0.67 2.22 7.57
CA VAL A 115 -1.94 2.93 7.81
C VAL A 115 -2.14 3.29 9.29
N THR A 116 -2.62 4.51 9.55
CA THR A 116 -3.02 5.01 10.87
C THR A 116 -4.37 5.71 10.83
N ARG A 117 -4.87 6.15 12.01
CA ARG A 117 -5.93 7.17 12.08
C ARG A 117 -5.48 8.51 11.47
N PRO A 118 -6.40 9.35 10.96
CA PRO A 118 -6.04 10.59 10.24
C PRO A 118 -5.29 11.65 11.04
N HIS A 119 -5.46 11.66 12.38
CA HIS A 119 -4.87 12.66 13.27
C HIS A 119 -3.39 12.39 13.58
N VAL A 120 -2.88 11.19 13.31
CA VAL A 120 -1.47 10.85 13.56
C VAL A 120 -0.57 11.82 12.81
N GLU A 121 0.35 12.46 13.53
CA GLU A 121 1.16 13.54 12.97
C GLU A 121 2.54 13.13 12.44
N ARG A 122 3.08 12.00 12.95
CA ARG A 122 4.33 11.42 12.44
C ARG A 122 4.40 9.91 12.69
N LEU A 123 5.15 9.20 11.87
CA LEU A 123 5.66 7.87 12.21
C LEU A 123 7.14 7.96 12.59
N GLN A 124 7.53 7.22 13.61
CA GLN A 124 8.93 6.96 13.93
C GLN A 124 9.24 5.49 13.62
N ILE A 125 10.17 5.29 12.70
CA ILE A 125 10.71 4.00 12.31
C ILE A 125 12.04 3.81 13.02
N LYS A 126 12.21 2.70 13.72
CA LYS A 126 13.51 2.28 14.28
C LYS A 126 14.00 1.09 13.46
N TYR A 127 15.25 1.16 13.03
CA TYR A 127 15.89 0.09 12.28
C TYR A 127 16.68 -0.83 13.20
N SER A 128 17.01 -2.04 12.71
CA SER A 128 17.75 -3.04 13.48
C SER A 128 19.12 -2.54 13.96
N GLY A 129 19.78 -1.66 13.20
CA GLY A 129 21.04 -1.00 13.59
C GLY A 129 20.89 0.14 14.60
N GLY A 130 19.68 0.41 15.12
CA GLY A 130 19.42 1.43 16.14
C GLY A 130 19.17 2.85 15.60
N SER A 131 19.45 3.10 14.32
CA SER A 131 19.08 4.33 13.63
C SER A 131 17.56 4.53 13.62
N LYS A 132 17.14 5.80 13.53
CA LYS A 132 15.72 6.19 13.56
C LYS A 132 15.43 7.11 12.37
N ARG A 133 14.27 6.88 11.73
CA ARG A 133 13.72 7.77 10.70
C ARG A 133 12.35 8.28 11.14
N ILE A 134 12.06 9.53 10.82
CA ILE A 134 10.76 10.16 11.08
C ILE A 134 10.07 10.44 9.75
N LEU A 135 8.91 9.84 9.54
CA LEU A 135 8.00 10.23 8.46
C LEU A 135 7.06 11.32 8.97
N LYS A 136 6.97 12.44 8.25
CA LYS A 136 6.16 13.61 8.65
C LYS A 136 4.86 13.65 7.86
N LYS A 137 3.76 14.05 8.52
CA LYS A 137 2.42 14.05 7.90
C LYS A 137 2.31 14.87 6.61
N GLN A 138 3.17 15.87 6.42
CA GLN A 138 3.12 16.78 5.28
C GLN A 138 3.85 16.24 4.03
N THR A 139 4.82 15.35 4.22
CA THR A 139 5.78 14.98 3.15
C THR A 139 5.84 13.49 2.89
N SER A 140 5.23 12.68 3.75
CA SER A 140 5.40 11.23 3.72
C SER A 140 4.10 10.50 4.02
N SER A 141 2.95 11.17 3.81
CA SER A 141 1.64 10.58 4.06
C SER A 141 0.51 11.32 3.35
N SER A 142 -0.60 10.61 3.12
CA SER A 142 -1.86 11.19 2.67
C SER A 142 -3.06 10.62 3.43
N VAL A 143 -4.13 11.41 3.56
CA VAL A 143 -5.38 10.97 4.20
C VAL A 143 -6.35 10.56 3.12
N LEU A 144 -6.79 9.30 3.18
CA LEU A 144 -7.58 8.66 2.15
C LEU A 144 -8.87 8.09 2.75
N SER A 145 -9.89 8.00 1.91
CA SER A 145 -11.15 7.36 2.23
C SER A 145 -11.35 6.18 1.30
N LEU A 146 -11.20 4.97 1.82
CA LEU A 146 -11.30 3.73 1.07
C LEU A 146 -12.40 2.86 1.69
N TYR A 147 -13.36 2.44 0.89
CA TYR A 147 -14.48 1.59 1.28
C TYR A 147 -15.26 2.09 2.51
N GLY A 148 -15.30 3.41 2.71
CA GLY A 148 -15.96 4.07 3.83
C GLY A 148 -15.10 4.28 5.08
N ASP A 149 -13.90 3.71 5.18
CA ASP A 149 -12.98 4.05 6.27
C ASP A 149 -12.04 5.18 5.86
N ARG A 150 -11.74 6.05 6.81
CA ARG A 150 -10.80 7.17 6.61
C ARG A 150 -9.50 6.93 7.38
N GLY A 151 -8.40 6.76 6.65
CA GLY A 151 -7.08 6.48 7.19
C GLY A 151 -6.02 7.49 6.74
N ARG A 152 -4.93 7.62 7.48
CA ARG A 152 -3.70 8.25 7.00
C ARG A 152 -2.72 7.16 6.61
N TYR A 153 -2.32 7.17 5.35
CA TYR A 153 -1.39 6.22 4.76
C TYR A 153 -0.04 6.89 4.67
N TRP A 154 1.00 6.20 5.15
CA TRP A 154 2.36 6.66 5.27
C TRP A 154 3.23 5.87 4.32
N PHE A 155 4.18 6.54 3.68
CA PHE A 155 4.98 5.95 2.62
C PHE A 155 6.46 6.16 2.90
N ARG A 156 7.24 5.09 2.75
CA ARG A 156 8.70 5.14 2.67
C ARG A 156 9.11 4.50 1.36
N VAL A 157 9.68 5.30 0.49
CA VAL A 157 10.30 4.85 -0.77
C VAL A 157 11.80 4.64 -0.55
N TYR A 158 12.33 3.54 -1.03
CA TYR A 158 13.74 3.16 -0.90
C TYR A 158 14.18 2.23 -2.06
N ASP A 159 15.49 2.08 -2.27
CA ASP A 159 16.03 1.16 -3.28
C ASP A 159 16.27 -0.25 -2.71
N ALA A 160 16.46 -1.25 -3.57
CA ALA A 160 16.76 -2.63 -3.17
C ALA A 160 17.96 -2.78 -2.24
N ALA A 161 18.91 -1.85 -2.35
CA ALA A 161 20.15 -1.86 -1.61
C ALA A 161 20.01 -1.30 -0.19
N ASP A 162 18.84 -0.75 0.20
CA ASP A 162 18.63 -0.19 1.53
C ASP A 162 18.86 -1.26 2.62
N PRO A 163 19.95 -1.17 3.40
CA PRO A 163 20.30 -2.19 4.37
C PRO A 163 19.41 -2.10 5.62
N ASN A 164 18.58 -1.05 5.74
CA ASN A 164 17.84 -0.75 6.95
C ASN A 164 16.55 -1.57 7.04
N ARG A 165 16.69 -2.76 7.64
CA ARG A 165 15.54 -3.55 8.09
C ARG A 165 14.82 -2.86 9.23
N THR A 166 13.52 -2.67 9.06
CA THR A 166 12.65 -2.07 10.08
C THR A 166 12.52 -3.01 11.28
N LYS A 167 12.72 -2.48 12.48
CA LYS A 167 12.61 -3.20 13.75
C LYS A 167 11.32 -2.86 14.50
N SER A 168 10.91 -1.60 14.47
CA SER A 168 9.66 -1.18 15.10
C SER A 168 9.17 0.13 14.52
N ILE A 169 7.85 0.29 14.46
CA ILE A 169 7.23 1.52 13.98
C ILE A 169 6.20 1.99 14.99
N VAL A 170 6.19 3.29 15.24
CA VAL A 170 5.22 3.93 16.14
C VAL A 170 4.64 5.20 15.52
N GLY A 171 3.32 5.34 15.56
CA GLY A 171 2.61 6.56 15.22
C GLY A 171 2.48 7.48 16.43
N GLN A 172 2.74 8.77 16.22
CA GLN A 172 2.83 9.75 17.30
C GLN A 172 2.07 11.05 17.01
N ASP A 173 1.50 11.61 18.07
CA ASP A 173 0.85 12.92 18.09
C ASP A 173 1.60 13.91 18.95
N LYS A 174 1.55 15.18 18.55
CA LYS A 174 2.06 16.28 19.37
C LYS A 174 0.98 16.71 20.35
N GLN A 175 1.20 16.45 21.63
CA GLN A 175 0.36 16.97 22.70
C GLN A 175 1.05 18.14 23.39
N CYS A 176 0.32 19.24 23.57
CA CYS A 176 0.84 20.44 24.22
C CYS A 176 0.03 20.75 25.48
N GLU A 177 0.73 21.02 26.56
CA GLU A 177 0.19 21.40 27.86
C GLU A 177 0.78 22.73 28.32
N LYS A 178 0.03 23.49 29.12
CA LYS A 178 0.51 24.74 29.73
C LYS A 178 1.07 24.41 31.11
N VAL A 179 2.39 24.58 31.28
CA VAL A 179 3.10 24.29 32.53
C VAL A 179 3.76 25.58 33.01
N ARG A 180 3.37 26.05 34.21
CA ARG A 180 3.90 27.30 34.81
C ARG A 180 3.90 28.48 33.82
N GLY A 181 2.77 28.66 33.12
CA GLY A 181 2.60 29.73 32.14
C GLY A 181 3.23 29.48 30.76
N LYS A 182 4.10 28.47 30.59
CA LYS A 182 4.76 28.15 29.30
C LYS A 182 4.10 26.95 28.62
N ARG A 183 3.97 27.01 27.29
CA ARG A 183 3.46 25.87 26.49
C ARG A 183 4.58 24.85 26.28
N ARG A 184 4.43 23.65 26.83
CA ARG A 184 5.34 22.52 26.61
C ARG A 184 4.64 21.50 25.73
N CYS A 185 5.31 21.05 24.67
CA CYS A 185 4.77 20.01 23.80
C CYS A 185 5.64 18.76 23.87
N ARG A 186 5.01 17.59 23.85
CA ARG A 186 5.67 16.29 23.77
C ARG A 186 5.02 15.42 22.72
N TRP A 187 5.79 14.46 22.21
CA TRP A 187 5.29 13.43 21.32
C TRP A 187 4.77 12.26 22.13
N VAL A 188 3.55 11.81 21.83
CA VAL A 188 2.90 10.69 22.51
C VAL A 188 2.62 9.61 21.48
N THR A 189 2.96 8.36 21.80
CA THR A 189 2.65 7.21 20.95
C THR A 189 1.15 6.90 20.99
N VAL A 190 0.53 6.83 19.82
CA VAL A 190 -0.90 6.61 19.64
C VAL A 190 -1.22 5.40 18.75
N ALA A 191 -0.21 4.88 18.03
CA ALA A 191 -0.27 3.64 17.27
C ALA A 191 1.08 2.91 17.30
N THR A 192 1.05 1.59 17.26
CA THR A 192 2.24 0.72 17.24
C THR A 192 1.96 -0.45 16.30
N GLU A 193 2.98 -0.93 15.61
CA GLU A 193 2.89 -2.20 14.87
C GLU A 193 2.90 -3.36 15.87
N ARG A 194 1.97 -4.32 15.74
CA ARG A 194 2.06 -5.60 16.47
C ARG A 194 2.86 -6.55 15.58
N SER A 195 4.07 -6.88 16.04
CA SER A 195 4.87 -7.99 15.52
C SER A 195 4.25 -9.32 15.90
#